data_AF-A0AA38XER2-F1
#
_entry.id   AF-A0AA38XER2-F1
#
_cell.length_a   1.000
_cell.length_b   1.000
_cell.length_c   1.000
_cell.angle_alpha   90.00
_cell.angle_beta   90.00
_cell.angle_gamma   90.00
#
_symmetry.space_group_name_H-M   'P 1'
#
loop_
_entity.id
_entity.type
_entity.pdbx_description
1 polymer ?
#
loop_
_entity_poly.entity_id
_entity_poly.type
_entity_poly.pdbx_seq_one_letter_code
_entity_poly.pdbx_strand_id
1 'polypeptide(L)'
;MPSFTFNVFDAQAAFRVEIALGFYGGSPSQTYVSNGLSSPRISARKHDSSCNQEYTFLNFNGDSVPSPGPAILSASNELVWKAEGLGTTTNTKVQTYKGKQYLTFWAGKKGGTMGTGQYHLLNASYDTEHTVSGVGVQGDLHEFVITRHDTALLTFYNVKPADLSSLGKRKNGWLIDSGFQEVDIATGQLLFEWRASDHFRVDETFMTLNPGGYLQSIPFDFFHINSVDKDSKGNYLVSSRHTHSVSCISRTGKILWILGGRRNDFTDLSGGDALNFRWQHDARWVDEEAGIMSLFDNKEAGPLHVDGSYSRGLMIQLDVANKTVTLLQEYISLHQTRAPSQGSAQYLPESKHMFVGFGHSPVFSEFTRNGTLLCETHFGAPWLHAFNTAVSYRAFKSANWIGTPRKPPTAKIQDDVLFISWNGATEVTQWILQGANEQVERFVDLDVIDKEFYEESFELYHLSEYSWFRVAALDQEGKVLGYSNVAQREASGSWWSFLAAIVLWGIIFRLAWMAYKWFSQGRAGKRGVSWVVWRKA
;
A
#
# COMPACT_ATOMS: atom_id res chain seq x y z
N MET A 1 42.40 16.78 17.78
CA MET A 1 41.46 16.22 16.80
C MET A 1 40.13 16.90 17.03
N PRO A 2 39.56 17.64 16.08
CA PRO A 2 38.28 18.30 16.32
C PRO A 2 37.18 17.24 16.32
N SER A 3 36.40 17.23 17.39
CA SER A 3 35.19 16.43 17.55
C SER A 3 34.11 16.97 16.62
N PHE A 4 33.76 16.20 15.57
CA PHE A 4 32.57 16.45 14.79
C PHE A 4 31.37 15.90 15.56
N THR A 5 30.61 16.79 16.22
CA THR A 5 29.25 16.51 16.66
C THR A 5 28.35 16.44 15.43
N PHE A 6 28.00 15.23 15.00
CA PHE A 6 26.93 15.01 14.04
C PHE A 6 25.60 15.42 14.68
N ASN A 7 25.01 16.51 14.18
CA ASN A 7 23.67 16.93 14.58
C ASN A 7 22.65 15.91 14.06
N VAL A 8 21.71 15.49 14.91
CA VAL A 8 20.62 14.55 14.59
C VAL A 8 19.77 15.03 13.38
N PHE A 9 19.68 16.35 13.19
CA PHE A 9 19.05 16.97 12.02
C PHE A 9 19.76 16.64 10.69
N ASP A 10 21.09 16.54 10.70
CA ASP A 10 21.90 16.26 9.49
C ASP A 10 21.81 14.77 9.11
N ALA A 11 21.72 13.88 10.11
CA ALA A 11 21.52 12.45 9.91
C ALA A 11 20.14 12.12 9.32
N GLN A 12 19.07 12.80 9.77
CA GLN A 12 17.74 12.65 9.16
C GLN A 12 17.69 13.22 7.73
N ALA A 13 18.36 14.35 7.47
CA ALA A 13 18.43 14.92 6.13
C ALA A 13 19.21 14.03 5.14
N ALA A 14 20.36 13.49 5.56
CA ALA A 14 21.14 12.53 4.79
C ALA A 14 20.33 11.26 4.51
N PHE A 15 19.69 10.68 5.54
CA PHE A 15 18.88 9.48 5.40
C PHE A 15 17.69 9.67 4.43
N ARG A 16 17.04 10.84 4.45
CA ARG A 16 15.96 11.18 3.50
C ARG A 16 16.44 11.15 2.05
N VAL A 17 17.62 11.72 1.78
CA VAL A 17 18.26 11.71 0.44
C VAL A 17 18.63 10.29 0.03
N GLU A 18 19.12 9.49 0.97
CA GLU A 18 19.55 8.13 0.71
C GLU A 18 18.41 7.17 0.33
N ILE A 19 17.22 7.31 0.93
CA ILE A 19 16.01 6.57 0.51
C ILE A 19 15.63 6.94 -0.93
N ALA A 20 15.60 8.23 -1.25
CA ALA A 20 15.22 8.71 -2.59
C ALA A 20 16.20 8.22 -3.67
N LEU A 21 17.48 8.11 -3.31
CA LEU A 21 18.55 7.59 -4.19
C LEU A 21 18.63 6.06 -4.19
N GLY A 22 17.89 5.36 -3.32
CA GLY A 22 17.87 3.90 -3.27
C GLY A 22 19.13 3.27 -2.66
N PHE A 23 19.92 4.03 -1.89
CA PHE A 23 21.15 3.51 -1.26
C PHE A 23 20.90 2.36 -0.27
N TYR A 24 19.68 2.28 0.29
CA TYR A 24 19.23 1.19 1.17
C TYR A 24 18.27 0.20 0.47
N GLY A 25 18.28 0.18 -0.87
CA GLY A 25 17.37 -0.64 -1.68
C GLY A 25 16.11 0.12 -2.13
N GLY A 26 15.24 -0.58 -2.87
CA GLY A 26 14.08 0.03 -3.53
C GLY A 26 12.93 0.46 -2.62
N SER A 27 12.84 -0.13 -1.42
CA SER A 27 11.90 0.24 -0.34
C SER A 27 12.51 -0.08 1.03
N PRO A 28 13.36 0.80 1.56
CA PRO A 28 13.95 0.60 2.88
C PRO A 28 12.84 0.40 3.91
N SER A 29 12.90 -0.67 4.70
CA SER A 29 11.81 -1.07 5.60
C SER A 29 12.27 -1.05 7.06
N GLN A 30 11.32 -0.97 7.98
CA GLN A 30 11.52 -1.11 9.41
C GLN A 30 10.60 -2.19 9.98
N THR A 31 11.05 -2.82 11.07
CA THR A 31 10.29 -3.83 11.80
C THR A 31 10.16 -3.37 13.24
N TYR A 32 8.94 -3.40 13.76
CA TYR A 32 8.60 -2.96 15.11
C TYR A 32 8.83 -4.09 16.12
N VAL A 33 9.51 -3.80 17.21
CA VAL A 33 9.93 -4.80 18.21
C VAL A 33 8.74 -5.41 18.93
N SER A 34 7.76 -4.57 19.30
CA SER A 34 6.58 -4.91 20.09
C SER A 34 5.72 -6.01 19.47
N ASN A 35 5.51 -5.99 18.15
CA ASN A 35 4.58 -6.90 17.46
C ASN A 35 5.16 -7.60 16.22
N GLY A 36 6.39 -7.27 15.80
CA GLY A 36 7.04 -7.85 14.62
C GLY A 36 6.47 -7.37 13.28
N LEU A 37 5.53 -6.43 13.27
CA LEU A 37 4.98 -5.84 12.06
C LEU A 37 6.09 -5.11 11.29
N SER A 38 6.00 -5.11 9.96
CA SER A 38 6.95 -4.38 9.12
C SER A 38 6.27 -3.36 8.23
N SER A 39 6.93 -2.23 7.98
CA SER A 39 6.49 -1.24 7.00
C SER A 39 7.67 -0.60 6.28
N PRO A 40 7.47 -0.08 5.06
CA PRO A 40 8.42 0.83 4.47
C PRO A 40 8.70 2.02 5.40
N ARG A 41 9.94 2.49 5.39
CA ARG A 41 10.32 3.75 6.02
C ARG A 41 9.82 4.89 5.14
N ILE A 42 9.09 5.80 5.75
CA ILE A 42 8.46 6.90 5.05
C ILE A 42 9.35 8.15 5.14
N SER A 43 9.47 8.88 4.04
CA SER A 43 10.39 10.00 3.90
C SER A 43 9.65 11.23 3.39
N ALA A 44 9.47 12.22 4.26
CA ALA A 44 8.94 13.53 3.87
C ALA A 44 10.03 14.33 3.11
N ARG A 45 9.80 14.53 1.82
CA ARG A 45 10.69 15.28 0.90
C ARG A 45 10.38 16.76 0.89
N LYS A 46 9.12 17.10 1.09
CA LYS A 46 8.64 18.47 1.28
C LYS A 46 7.53 18.46 2.31
N HIS A 47 7.51 19.48 3.15
CA HIS A 47 6.49 19.67 4.16
C HIS A 47 6.15 21.16 4.27
N ASP A 48 4.86 21.44 4.48
CA ASP A 48 4.31 22.76 4.75
C ASP A 48 3.27 22.60 5.87
N SER A 49 3.20 23.56 6.79
CA SER A 49 2.26 23.50 7.92
C SER A 49 0.79 23.51 7.51
N SER A 50 0.48 23.99 6.30
CA SER A 50 -0.89 23.99 5.75
C SER A 50 -1.33 22.64 5.19
N CYS A 51 -0.42 21.67 5.12
CA CYS A 51 -0.74 20.32 4.67
C CYS A 51 -1.82 19.67 5.54
N ASN A 52 -2.78 19.02 4.89
CA ASN A 52 -3.95 18.48 5.55
C ASN A 52 -3.53 17.40 6.58
N GLN A 53 -4.10 17.49 7.79
CA GLN A 53 -3.77 16.65 8.96
C GLN A 53 -4.53 15.31 9.01
N GLU A 54 -5.18 14.93 7.91
CA GLU A 54 -5.91 13.68 7.76
C GLU A 54 -4.98 12.46 7.58
N TYR A 55 -5.55 11.28 7.87
CA TYR A 55 -4.88 10.01 7.62
C TYR A 55 -4.71 9.75 6.12
N THR A 56 -3.60 9.11 5.77
CA THR A 56 -3.34 8.63 4.41
C THR A 56 -3.58 7.12 4.33
N PHE A 57 -4.43 6.71 3.40
CA PHE A 57 -4.80 5.33 3.14
C PHE A 57 -4.13 4.86 1.86
N LEU A 58 -3.44 3.71 1.93
CA LEU A 58 -2.70 3.16 0.79
C LEU A 58 -2.51 1.64 0.92
N ASN A 59 -1.78 1.05 -0.03
CA ASN A 59 -1.35 -0.33 0.02
C ASN A 59 0.15 -0.38 -0.23
N PHE A 60 0.91 -1.01 0.66
CA PHE A 60 2.31 -1.30 0.35
C PHE A 60 2.36 -2.58 -0.47
N ASN A 61 2.86 -2.49 -1.70
CA ASN A 61 3.15 -3.61 -2.60
C ASN A 61 4.52 -3.40 -3.26
N GLY A 62 4.96 -4.36 -4.05
CA GLY A 62 6.21 -4.30 -4.81
C GLY A 62 7.24 -5.31 -4.32
N ASP A 63 8.22 -5.59 -5.15
CA ASP A 63 9.18 -6.70 -4.95
C ASP A 63 10.21 -6.40 -3.85
N SER A 64 10.33 -5.14 -3.43
CA SER A 64 11.17 -4.72 -2.30
C SER A 64 10.39 -4.48 -1.01
N VAL A 65 9.08 -4.72 -0.98
CA VAL A 65 8.24 -4.59 0.23
C VAL A 65 8.13 -5.97 0.90
N PRO A 66 8.71 -6.18 2.10
CA PRO A 66 8.76 -7.51 2.73
C PRO A 66 7.39 -8.13 2.99
N SER A 67 6.45 -7.32 3.48
CA SER A 67 5.09 -7.75 3.80
C SER A 67 4.08 -6.81 3.13
N PRO A 68 3.56 -7.16 1.94
CA PRO A 68 2.54 -6.37 1.27
C PRO A 68 1.22 -6.33 2.05
N GLY A 69 0.46 -5.25 1.89
CA GLY A 69 -0.85 -5.12 2.51
C GLY A 69 -1.40 -3.70 2.57
N PRO A 70 -2.67 -3.56 2.97
CA PRO A 70 -3.31 -2.27 3.17
C PRO A 70 -2.73 -1.60 4.42
N ALA A 71 -2.61 -0.28 4.39
CA ALA A 71 -2.02 0.50 5.46
C ALA A 71 -2.70 1.87 5.63
N ILE A 72 -2.58 2.40 6.84
CA ILE A 72 -2.97 3.75 7.23
C ILE A 72 -1.73 4.43 7.81
N LEU A 73 -1.44 5.63 7.32
CA LEU A 73 -0.42 6.53 7.86
C LEU A 73 -1.09 7.74 8.52
N SER A 74 -0.48 8.25 9.58
CA SER A 74 -0.81 9.55 10.17
C SER A 74 -0.44 10.70 9.21
N ALA A 75 -0.85 11.92 9.54
CA ALA A 75 -0.42 13.13 8.84
C ALA A 75 1.10 13.37 8.94
N SER A 76 1.73 12.91 10.02
CA SER A 76 3.19 12.94 10.20
C SER A 76 3.91 11.83 9.43
N ASN A 77 3.17 10.99 8.70
CA ASN A 77 3.64 9.82 7.95
C ASN A 77 4.08 8.63 8.83
N GLU A 78 3.64 8.58 10.08
CA GLU A 78 3.83 7.44 10.96
C GLU A 78 2.82 6.35 10.65
N LEU A 79 3.21 5.08 10.84
CA LEU A 79 2.27 3.99 10.70
C LEU A 79 1.16 4.12 11.76
N VAL A 80 -0.08 3.92 11.35
CA VAL A 80 -1.24 3.84 12.26
C VAL A 80 -1.76 2.41 12.28
N TRP A 81 -1.94 1.84 11.08
CA TRP A 81 -2.44 0.49 10.91
C TRP A 81 -1.82 -0.17 9.69
N LYS A 82 -1.60 -1.48 9.77
CA LYS A 82 -1.34 -2.32 8.59
C LYS A 82 -1.80 -3.75 8.82
N ALA A 83 -2.27 -4.38 7.75
CA ALA A 83 -2.52 -5.82 7.70
C ALA A 83 -1.47 -6.53 6.84
N GLU A 84 -1.14 -7.76 7.20
CA GLU A 84 -0.22 -8.63 6.48
C GLU A 84 -0.90 -9.96 6.13
N GLY A 85 -0.34 -10.70 5.18
CA GLY A 85 -0.84 -12.03 4.81
C GLY A 85 -2.11 -12.05 3.95
N LEU A 86 -2.51 -10.89 3.41
CA LEU A 86 -3.70 -10.75 2.56
C LEU A 86 -3.41 -10.89 1.04
N GLY A 87 -2.17 -11.21 0.67
CA GLY A 87 -1.73 -11.22 -0.73
C GLY A 87 -1.60 -9.80 -1.29
N THR A 88 -1.91 -9.61 -2.58
CA THR A 88 -1.94 -8.27 -3.18
C THR A 88 -3.21 -7.56 -2.73
N THR A 89 -3.06 -6.31 -2.30
CA THR A 89 -4.20 -5.46 -1.97
C THR A 89 -4.14 -4.14 -2.73
N THR A 90 -5.31 -3.60 -3.07
CA THR A 90 -5.44 -2.34 -3.81
C THR A 90 -6.59 -1.49 -3.27
N ASN A 91 -6.53 -0.19 -3.57
CA ASN A 91 -7.60 0.77 -3.30
C ASN A 91 -8.01 0.87 -1.82
N THR A 92 -7.07 0.83 -0.87
CA THR A 92 -7.39 1.10 0.54
C THR A 92 -7.94 2.50 0.71
N LYS A 93 -9.19 2.63 1.16
CA LYS A 93 -9.82 3.92 1.50
C LYS A 93 -11.00 3.73 2.43
N VAL A 94 -11.39 4.81 3.09
CA VAL A 94 -12.63 4.87 3.88
C VAL A 94 -13.82 5.12 2.94
N GLN A 95 -14.89 4.37 3.12
CA GLN A 95 -16.16 4.58 2.42
C GLN A 95 -17.34 4.45 3.38
N THR A 96 -18.43 5.14 3.08
CA THR A 96 -19.67 5.07 3.87
C THR A 96 -20.63 4.06 3.27
N TYR A 97 -21.19 3.19 4.10
CA TYR A 97 -22.27 2.27 3.73
C TYR A 97 -23.32 2.25 4.83
N LYS A 98 -24.57 2.55 4.49
CA LYS A 98 -25.72 2.65 5.41
C LYS A 98 -25.43 3.53 6.63
N GLY A 99 -24.78 4.66 6.38
CA GLY A 99 -24.41 5.65 7.40
C GLY A 99 -23.24 5.28 8.30
N LYS A 100 -22.58 4.14 8.09
CA LYS A 100 -21.38 3.71 8.83
C LYS A 100 -20.12 3.82 7.97
N GLN A 101 -18.99 4.18 8.58
CA GLN A 101 -17.69 4.18 7.91
C GLN A 101 -17.09 2.77 7.90
N TYR A 102 -16.51 2.38 6.76
CA TYR A 102 -15.77 1.15 6.60
C TYR A 102 -14.42 1.43 5.96
N LEU A 103 -13.39 0.71 6.42
CA LEU A 103 -12.12 0.62 5.71
C LEU A 103 -12.29 -0.43 4.61
N THR A 104 -12.11 -0.01 3.37
CA THR A 104 -12.35 -0.84 2.19
C THR A 104 -11.07 -1.07 1.42
N PHE A 105 -10.88 -2.28 0.90
CA PHE A 105 -9.81 -2.62 -0.04
C PHE A 105 -10.17 -3.87 -0.84
N TRP A 106 -9.55 -4.04 -2.01
CA TRP A 106 -9.56 -5.31 -2.73
C TRP A 106 -8.41 -6.19 -2.24
N ALA A 107 -8.62 -7.50 -2.15
CA ALA A 107 -7.57 -8.49 -1.90
C ALA A 107 -7.71 -9.68 -2.85
N GLY A 108 -6.58 -10.17 -3.36
CA GLY A 108 -6.59 -11.32 -4.27
C GLY A 108 -5.28 -11.58 -4.98
N LYS A 109 -5.38 -12.28 -6.12
CA LYS A 109 -4.25 -12.61 -6.98
C LYS A 109 -4.22 -11.68 -8.18
N LYS A 110 -3.10 -10.97 -8.34
CA LYS A 110 -2.81 -10.16 -9.53
C LYS A 110 -2.31 -11.08 -10.66
N GLY A 111 -2.92 -10.95 -11.85
CA GLY A 111 -2.58 -11.70 -13.05
C GLY A 111 -2.43 -10.77 -14.24
N GLY A 112 -1.19 -10.34 -14.54
CA GLY A 112 -0.92 -9.40 -15.63
C GLY A 112 -1.66 -8.08 -15.45
N THR A 113 -2.58 -7.77 -16.36
CA THR A 113 -3.37 -6.53 -16.39
C THR A 113 -4.68 -6.60 -15.59
N MET A 114 -4.98 -7.70 -14.90
CA MET A 114 -6.23 -7.85 -14.12
C MET A 114 -5.98 -8.50 -12.76
N GLY A 115 -7.00 -8.46 -11.89
CA GLY A 115 -7.05 -9.18 -10.62
C GLY A 115 -8.15 -10.23 -10.57
N THR A 116 -7.94 -11.27 -9.76
CA THR A 116 -9.02 -12.16 -9.30
C THR A 116 -9.06 -12.12 -7.78
N GLY A 117 -10.13 -11.57 -7.22
CA GLY A 117 -10.23 -11.33 -5.78
C GLY A 117 -11.59 -10.82 -5.34
N GLN A 118 -11.62 -10.31 -4.11
CA GLN A 118 -12.82 -9.85 -3.43
C GLN A 118 -12.56 -8.50 -2.76
N TYR A 119 -13.64 -7.78 -2.48
CA TYR A 119 -13.58 -6.50 -1.77
C TYR A 119 -14.01 -6.72 -0.32
N HIS A 120 -13.22 -6.21 0.60
CA HIS A 120 -13.46 -6.34 2.04
C HIS A 120 -13.88 -4.98 2.61
N LEU A 121 -14.91 -4.99 3.46
CA LEU A 121 -15.32 -3.82 4.25
C LEU A 121 -15.06 -4.17 5.72
N LEU A 122 -14.09 -3.50 6.32
CA LEU A 122 -13.71 -3.66 7.71
C LEU A 122 -14.38 -2.60 8.57
N ASN A 123 -14.88 -3.01 9.73
CA ASN A 123 -15.40 -2.09 10.74
C ASN A 123 -14.25 -1.41 11.53
N ALA A 124 -14.60 -0.55 12.49
CA ALA A 124 -13.64 0.17 13.32
C ALA A 124 -12.68 -0.74 14.11
N SER A 125 -13.07 -1.99 14.39
CA SER A 125 -12.22 -2.98 15.06
C SER A 125 -11.35 -3.79 14.10
N TYR A 126 -11.36 -3.44 12.81
CA TYR A 126 -10.67 -4.10 11.71
C TYR A 126 -11.15 -5.54 11.43
N ASP A 127 -12.37 -5.87 11.87
CA ASP A 127 -13.03 -7.12 11.51
C ASP A 127 -13.75 -6.95 10.17
N THR A 128 -13.66 -7.92 9.28
CA THR A 128 -14.42 -7.91 8.02
C THR A 128 -15.90 -8.11 8.30
N GLU A 129 -16.72 -7.10 8.03
CA GLU A 129 -18.17 -7.14 8.22
C GLU A 129 -18.90 -7.49 6.91
N HIS A 130 -18.36 -7.06 5.77
CA HIS A 130 -18.86 -7.43 4.45
C HIS A 130 -17.74 -7.88 3.52
N THR A 131 -18.07 -8.82 2.64
CA THR A 131 -17.25 -9.21 1.50
C THR A 131 -18.10 -9.13 0.25
N VAL A 132 -17.62 -8.43 -0.76
CA VAL A 132 -18.32 -8.20 -2.03
C VAL A 132 -17.52 -8.84 -3.16
N SER A 133 -18.23 -9.42 -4.13
CA SER A 133 -17.65 -9.98 -5.35
C SER A 133 -18.54 -9.66 -6.55
N GLY A 134 -17.99 -9.85 -7.76
CA GLY A 134 -18.80 -9.83 -8.97
C GLY A 134 -19.80 -11.00 -9.04
N VAL A 135 -20.82 -10.84 -9.86
CA VAL A 135 -21.87 -11.85 -10.11
C VAL A 135 -21.58 -12.54 -11.44
N GLY A 136 -21.30 -13.85 -11.41
CA GLY A 136 -20.89 -14.60 -12.60
C GLY A 136 -19.48 -14.29 -13.13
N VAL A 137 -18.77 -13.36 -12.48
CA VAL A 137 -17.39 -12.95 -12.76
C VAL A 137 -16.64 -12.71 -11.44
N GLN A 138 -15.31 -12.68 -11.48
CA GLN A 138 -14.49 -12.31 -10.31
C GLN A 138 -14.35 -10.79 -10.21
N GLY A 139 -14.26 -10.27 -8.99
CA GLY A 139 -13.97 -8.86 -8.76
C GLY A 139 -12.52 -8.53 -9.10
N ASP A 140 -12.32 -7.48 -9.89
CA ASP A 140 -11.02 -7.05 -10.37
C ASP A 140 -10.39 -5.97 -9.46
N LEU A 141 -9.07 -5.86 -9.51
CA LEU A 141 -8.27 -5.02 -8.63
C LEU A 141 -8.41 -3.50 -8.89
N HIS A 142 -9.02 -3.07 -10.00
CA HIS A 142 -8.98 -1.68 -10.43
C HIS A 142 -9.95 -0.78 -9.67
N GLU A 143 -11.19 -1.21 -9.44
CA GLU A 143 -12.20 -0.34 -8.84
C GLU A 143 -13.11 -1.00 -7.81
N PHE A 144 -13.38 -0.25 -6.75
CA PHE A 144 -14.46 -0.48 -5.80
C PHE A 144 -14.97 0.85 -5.25
N VAL A 145 -16.23 1.19 -5.55
CA VAL A 145 -16.89 2.41 -5.07
C VAL A 145 -18.25 2.06 -4.48
N ILE A 146 -18.51 2.50 -3.25
CA ILE A 146 -19.84 2.46 -2.66
C ILE A 146 -20.60 3.70 -3.13
N THR A 147 -21.74 3.49 -3.77
CA THR A 147 -22.55 4.58 -4.32
C THR A 147 -23.34 5.29 -3.22
N ARG A 148 -23.89 6.46 -3.55
CA ARG A 148 -24.82 7.21 -2.66
C ARG A 148 -26.12 6.45 -2.34
N HIS A 149 -26.37 5.33 -3.02
CA HIS A 149 -27.54 4.47 -2.81
C HIS A 149 -27.17 3.14 -2.12
N ASP A 150 -26.00 3.07 -1.46
CA ASP A 150 -25.56 1.89 -0.72
C ASP A 150 -25.39 0.62 -1.57
N THR A 151 -25.11 0.79 -2.86
CA THR A 151 -24.71 -0.28 -3.79
C THR A 151 -23.20 -0.21 -4.04
N ALA A 152 -22.60 -1.26 -4.60
CA ALA A 152 -21.18 -1.28 -4.96
C ALA A 152 -20.99 -1.30 -6.48
N LEU A 153 -20.12 -0.43 -6.97
CA LEU A 153 -19.54 -0.51 -8.30
C LEU A 153 -18.21 -1.26 -8.23
N LEU A 154 -18.03 -2.21 -9.12
CA LEU A 154 -16.81 -3.00 -9.24
C LEU A 154 -16.46 -3.28 -10.69
N THR A 155 -15.17 -3.33 -11.01
CA THR A 155 -14.70 -3.73 -12.34
C THR A 155 -14.59 -5.25 -12.44
N PHE A 156 -14.64 -5.75 -13.67
CA PHE A 156 -14.31 -7.13 -13.98
C PHE A 156 -13.63 -7.22 -15.34
N TYR A 157 -12.94 -8.35 -15.54
CA TYR A 157 -12.32 -8.71 -16.80
C TYR A 157 -12.69 -10.16 -17.16
N ASN A 158 -12.97 -10.42 -18.44
CA ASN A 158 -13.30 -11.76 -18.93
C ASN A 158 -12.68 -12.03 -20.30
N VAL A 159 -12.08 -13.20 -20.45
CA VAL A 159 -11.46 -13.63 -21.71
C VAL A 159 -12.52 -14.26 -22.62
N LYS A 160 -12.64 -13.75 -23.85
CA LYS A 160 -13.58 -14.26 -24.86
C LYS A 160 -12.93 -14.35 -26.25
N PRO A 161 -13.42 -15.24 -27.13
CA PRO A 161 -13.08 -15.19 -28.56
C PRO A 161 -13.53 -13.85 -29.17
N ALA A 162 -12.72 -13.30 -30.09
CA ALA A 162 -13.05 -12.06 -30.80
C ALA A 162 -12.37 -11.99 -32.18
N ASP A 163 -12.97 -11.20 -33.07
CA ASP A 163 -12.36 -10.83 -34.35
C ASP A 163 -11.37 -9.68 -34.15
N LEU A 164 -10.08 -9.97 -34.34
CA LEU A 164 -8.99 -9.00 -34.22
C LEU A 164 -8.39 -8.63 -35.59
N SER A 165 -9.09 -8.92 -36.70
CA SER A 165 -8.57 -8.66 -38.05
C SER A 165 -8.32 -7.17 -38.31
N SER A 166 -9.11 -6.29 -37.70
CA SER A 166 -8.92 -4.83 -37.80
C SER A 166 -7.59 -4.35 -37.21
N LEU A 167 -6.99 -5.14 -36.31
CA LEU A 167 -5.66 -4.90 -35.74
C LEU A 167 -4.53 -5.58 -36.54
N GLY A 168 -4.84 -6.17 -37.71
CA GLY A 168 -3.90 -7.00 -38.46
C GLY A 168 -3.58 -8.36 -37.80
N LYS A 169 -4.38 -8.76 -36.80
CA LYS A 169 -4.24 -10.04 -36.08
C LYS A 169 -5.18 -11.10 -36.66
N ARG A 170 -5.30 -12.26 -36.00
CA ARG A 170 -6.18 -13.35 -36.44
C ARG A 170 -7.65 -12.99 -36.26
N LYS A 171 -8.48 -13.44 -37.20
CA LYS A 171 -9.95 -13.37 -37.13
C LYS A 171 -10.53 -14.17 -35.95
N ASN A 172 -9.88 -15.27 -35.57
CA ASN A 172 -10.28 -16.09 -34.42
C ASN A 172 -9.26 -15.87 -33.30
N GLY A 173 -9.23 -14.66 -32.75
CA GLY A 173 -8.34 -14.26 -31.66
C GLY A 173 -8.99 -14.35 -30.29
N TRP A 174 -8.25 -13.94 -29.27
CA TRP A 174 -8.70 -13.87 -27.89
C TRP A 174 -8.62 -12.44 -27.37
N LEU A 175 -9.75 -11.91 -26.92
CA LEU A 175 -9.86 -10.59 -26.31
C LEU A 175 -10.03 -10.77 -24.81
N ILE A 176 -9.42 -9.89 -24.03
CA ILE A 176 -9.85 -9.67 -22.67
C ILE A 176 -10.81 -8.49 -22.67
N ASP A 177 -12.08 -8.80 -22.52
CA ASP A 177 -13.14 -7.82 -22.40
C ASP A 177 -13.21 -7.33 -20.96
N SER A 178 -13.55 -6.06 -20.78
CA SER A 178 -13.57 -5.43 -19.48
C SER A 178 -14.83 -4.60 -19.33
N GLY A 179 -15.30 -4.49 -18.10
CA GLY A 179 -16.57 -3.85 -17.79
C GLY A 179 -16.71 -3.57 -16.31
N PHE A 180 -17.90 -3.17 -15.91
CA PHE A 180 -18.23 -2.99 -14.51
C PHE A 180 -19.62 -3.54 -14.19
N GLN A 181 -19.82 -3.88 -12.93
CA GLN A 181 -21.10 -4.24 -12.37
C GLN A 181 -21.48 -3.25 -11.26
N GLU A 182 -22.79 -3.04 -11.12
CA GLU A 182 -23.38 -2.51 -9.90
C GLU A 182 -24.09 -3.64 -9.17
N VAL A 183 -23.74 -3.86 -7.91
CA VAL A 183 -24.27 -4.94 -7.08
C VAL A 183 -24.83 -4.41 -5.78
N ASP A 184 -25.88 -5.04 -5.26
CA ASP A 184 -26.36 -4.79 -3.92
C ASP A 184 -25.42 -5.47 -2.90
N ILE A 185 -24.86 -4.69 -1.97
CA ILE A 185 -23.84 -5.16 -1.01
C ILE A 185 -24.43 -6.20 -0.03
N ALA A 186 -25.71 -6.06 0.33
CA ALA A 186 -26.33 -6.91 1.35
C ALA A 186 -26.75 -8.28 0.80
N THR A 187 -27.22 -8.32 -0.43
CA THR A 187 -27.83 -9.50 -1.07
C THR A 187 -26.91 -10.15 -2.10
N GLY A 188 -25.91 -9.43 -2.62
CA GLY A 188 -25.09 -9.86 -3.74
C GLY A 188 -25.84 -9.86 -5.07
N GLN A 189 -27.01 -9.21 -5.16
CA GLN A 189 -27.80 -9.14 -6.39
C GLN A 189 -27.13 -8.23 -7.42
N LEU A 190 -27.03 -8.70 -8.66
CA LEU A 190 -26.64 -7.88 -9.80
C LEU A 190 -27.76 -6.88 -10.15
N LEU A 191 -27.43 -5.60 -10.15
CA LEU A 191 -28.35 -4.50 -10.48
C LEU A 191 -28.11 -3.97 -11.89
N PHE A 192 -26.85 -3.91 -12.32
CA PHE A 192 -26.46 -3.45 -13.64
C PHE A 192 -25.12 -4.07 -14.07
N GLU A 193 -24.96 -4.35 -15.36
CA GLU A 193 -23.70 -4.78 -15.96
C GLU A 193 -23.49 -4.03 -17.29
N TRP A 194 -22.27 -3.60 -17.54
CA TRP A 194 -21.86 -2.98 -18.79
C TRP A 194 -20.53 -3.56 -19.27
N ARG A 195 -20.42 -3.80 -20.59
CA ARG A 195 -19.25 -4.41 -21.23
C ARG A 195 -18.70 -3.53 -22.32
N ALA A 196 -17.39 -3.27 -22.32
CA ALA A 196 -16.76 -2.42 -23.32
C ALA A 196 -16.92 -2.97 -24.74
N SER A 197 -16.81 -4.29 -24.93
CA SER A 197 -16.87 -4.89 -26.27
C SER A 197 -18.22 -4.76 -26.99
N ASP A 198 -19.29 -4.38 -26.26
CA ASP A 198 -20.61 -4.12 -26.86
C ASP A 198 -20.71 -2.69 -27.44
N HIS A 199 -19.76 -1.80 -27.11
CA HIS A 199 -19.85 -0.37 -27.42
C HIS A 199 -18.61 0.24 -28.08
N PHE A 200 -17.44 -0.39 -27.91
CA PHE A 200 -16.15 0.07 -28.43
C PHE A 200 -15.57 -0.95 -29.40
N ARG A 201 -14.99 -0.47 -30.50
CA ARG A 201 -14.28 -1.32 -31.44
C ARG A 201 -12.86 -1.59 -30.96
N VAL A 202 -12.34 -2.77 -31.25
CA VAL A 202 -10.99 -3.18 -30.81
C VAL A 202 -9.86 -2.33 -31.41
N ASP A 203 -10.08 -1.71 -32.57
CA ASP A 203 -9.14 -0.81 -33.26
C ASP A 203 -9.13 0.62 -32.72
N GLU A 204 -9.99 0.93 -31.74
CA GLU A 204 -9.97 2.22 -31.06
C GLU A 204 -8.79 2.36 -30.09
N THR A 205 -8.15 1.24 -29.74
CA THR A 205 -7.02 1.18 -28.83
C THR A 205 -5.77 1.90 -29.38
N PHE A 206 -4.96 2.42 -28.45
CA PHE A 206 -3.61 2.91 -28.68
C PHE A 206 -2.54 1.89 -28.25
N MET A 207 -2.95 0.73 -27.71
CA MET A 207 -2.06 -0.37 -27.36
C MET A 207 -1.61 -1.12 -28.62
N THR A 208 -0.48 -0.72 -29.22
CA THR A 208 -0.03 -1.23 -30.52
C THR A 208 1.02 -2.36 -30.44
N LEU A 209 1.76 -2.48 -29.32
CA LEU A 209 2.89 -3.41 -29.18
C LEU A 209 2.59 -4.63 -28.30
N ASN A 210 1.32 -4.93 -28.05
CA ASN A 210 0.92 -6.09 -27.24
C ASN A 210 0.93 -7.38 -28.09
N PRO A 211 1.78 -8.39 -27.78
CA PRO A 211 1.80 -9.68 -28.48
C PRO A 211 0.53 -10.51 -28.22
N GLY A 212 -0.36 -10.06 -27.34
CA GLY A 212 -1.61 -10.74 -27.03
C GLY A 212 -2.60 -10.82 -28.20
N GLY A 213 -3.55 -11.74 -28.06
CA GLY A 213 -4.63 -11.98 -29.01
C GLY A 213 -4.55 -13.30 -29.76
N TYR A 214 -3.39 -13.97 -29.77
CA TYR A 214 -3.21 -15.24 -30.48
C TYR A 214 -3.54 -16.48 -29.64
N LEU A 215 -3.39 -16.39 -28.32
CA LEU A 215 -3.62 -17.48 -27.36
C LEU A 215 -4.58 -17.03 -26.27
N GLN A 216 -5.40 -17.93 -25.74
CA GLN A 216 -6.32 -17.62 -24.64
C GLN A 216 -5.60 -17.17 -23.37
N SER A 217 -4.40 -17.72 -23.12
CA SER A 217 -3.56 -17.35 -21.97
C SER A 217 -2.89 -15.98 -22.10
N ILE A 218 -2.87 -15.40 -23.32
CA ILE A 218 -2.32 -14.08 -23.60
C ILE A 218 -3.34 -13.33 -24.46
N PRO A 219 -4.51 -12.99 -23.91
CA PRO A 219 -5.55 -12.29 -24.66
C PRO A 219 -5.11 -10.85 -24.96
N PHE A 220 -5.70 -10.24 -25.98
CA PHE A 220 -5.45 -8.84 -26.31
C PHE A 220 -6.34 -7.93 -25.45
N ASP A 221 -5.73 -6.95 -24.79
CA ASP A 221 -6.41 -6.00 -23.91
C ASP A 221 -6.61 -4.67 -24.63
N PHE A 222 -7.82 -4.43 -25.14
CA PHE A 222 -8.10 -3.30 -26.03
C PHE A 222 -8.58 -2.04 -25.30
N PHE A 223 -9.29 -2.21 -24.18
CA PHE A 223 -9.98 -1.13 -23.47
C PHE A 223 -9.31 -0.83 -22.13
N HIS A 224 -9.17 -1.85 -21.27
CA HIS A 224 -8.56 -1.72 -19.96
C HIS A 224 -9.25 -0.66 -19.08
N ILE A 225 -10.45 -0.99 -18.60
CA ILE A 225 -11.19 -0.17 -17.62
C ILE A 225 -10.40 -0.09 -16.31
N ASN A 226 -10.19 1.13 -15.80
CA ASN A 226 -9.43 1.31 -14.56
C ASN A 226 -10.13 2.17 -13.50
N SER A 227 -11.25 2.78 -13.84
CA SER A 227 -12.13 3.43 -12.87
C SER A 227 -13.55 3.52 -13.39
N VAL A 228 -14.48 3.45 -12.45
CA VAL A 228 -15.88 3.76 -12.64
C VAL A 228 -16.37 4.62 -11.47
N ASP A 229 -17.18 5.62 -11.76
CA ASP A 229 -17.89 6.47 -10.81
C ASP A 229 -19.35 6.60 -11.24
N LYS A 230 -20.26 7.00 -10.33
CA LYS A 230 -21.69 7.16 -10.63
C LYS A 230 -22.18 8.53 -10.18
N ASP A 231 -22.75 9.28 -11.13
CA ASP A 231 -23.27 10.62 -10.90
C ASP A 231 -24.65 10.59 -10.21
N SER A 232 -25.11 11.75 -9.74
CA SER A 232 -26.43 11.95 -9.13
C SER A 232 -27.59 11.65 -10.08
N LYS A 233 -27.35 11.71 -11.38
CA LYS A 233 -28.29 11.32 -12.45
C LYS A 233 -28.19 9.83 -12.76
N GLY A 234 -27.44 9.04 -12.01
CA GLY A 234 -27.27 7.59 -12.16
C GLY A 234 -26.53 7.15 -13.43
N ASN A 235 -25.88 8.07 -14.15
CA ASN A 235 -24.96 7.72 -15.23
C ASN A 235 -23.61 7.34 -14.64
N TYR A 236 -22.85 6.57 -15.40
CA TYR A 236 -21.55 6.05 -15.01
C TYR A 236 -20.46 6.79 -15.77
N LEU A 237 -19.42 7.24 -15.07
CA LEU A 237 -18.21 7.80 -15.63
C LEU A 237 -17.14 6.70 -15.66
N VAL A 238 -16.65 6.36 -16.84
CA VAL A 238 -15.72 5.24 -17.04
C VAL A 238 -14.42 5.72 -17.67
N SER A 239 -13.28 5.42 -17.05
CA SER A 239 -11.96 5.65 -17.64
C SER A 239 -11.41 4.39 -18.26
N SER A 240 -10.91 4.53 -19.49
CA SER A 240 -10.28 3.49 -20.26
C SER A 240 -8.83 3.87 -20.55
N ARG A 241 -7.90 3.06 -20.02
CA ARG A 241 -6.47 3.29 -20.15
C ARG A 241 -6.02 3.18 -21.60
N HIS A 242 -6.48 2.17 -22.33
CA HIS A 242 -5.93 1.83 -23.64
C HIS A 242 -6.58 2.60 -24.79
N THR A 243 -7.72 3.25 -24.58
CA THR A 243 -8.32 4.16 -25.58
C THR A 243 -8.01 5.63 -25.31
N HIS A 244 -7.26 5.95 -24.25
CA HIS A 244 -6.96 7.32 -23.82
C HIS A 244 -8.22 8.17 -23.65
N SER A 245 -9.27 7.61 -23.05
CA SER A 245 -10.56 8.26 -23.00
C SER A 245 -11.31 8.05 -21.68
N VAL A 246 -12.14 9.04 -21.36
CA VAL A 246 -13.17 8.97 -20.32
C VAL A 246 -14.53 9.03 -20.99
N SER A 247 -15.48 8.18 -20.60
CA SER A 247 -16.81 8.10 -21.22
C SER A 247 -17.91 8.19 -20.18
N CYS A 248 -19.00 8.88 -20.52
CA CYS A 248 -20.21 8.85 -19.71
C CYS A 248 -21.23 7.90 -20.31
N ILE A 249 -21.76 7.00 -19.50
CA ILE A 249 -22.65 5.91 -19.87
C ILE A 249 -23.96 6.09 -19.11
N SER A 250 -25.08 6.13 -19.83
CA SER A 250 -26.41 6.24 -19.21
C SER A 250 -26.76 5.03 -18.36
N ARG A 251 -27.79 5.16 -17.50
CA ARG A 251 -28.44 4.05 -16.78
C ARG A 251 -28.87 2.85 -17.66
N THR A 252 -28.99 3.06 -18.97
CA THR A 252 -29.39 2.04 -19.94
C THR A 252 -28.21 1.42 -20.69
N GLY A 253 -26.98 1.81 -20.37
CA GLY A 253 -25.75 1.33 -21.03
C GLY A 253 -25.36 2.09 -22.30
N LYS A 254 -26.15 3.08 -22.76
CA LYS A 254 -25.79 3.91 -23.91
C LYS A 254 -24.70 4.91 -23.56
N ILE A 255 -23.68 5.03 -24.42
CA ILE A 255 -22.68 6.11 -24.34
C ILE A 255 -23.37 7.45 -24.63
N LEU A 256 -23.22 8.40 -23.71
CA LEU A 256 -23.73 9.77 -23.83
C LEU A 256 -22.68 10.70 -24.43
N TRP A 257 -21.41 10.52 -24.04
CA TRP A 257 -20.28 11.25 -24.59
C TRP A 257 -18.95 10.55 -24.30
N ILE A 258 -17.93 10.88 -25.09
CA ILE A 258 -16.54 10.42 -24.94
C ILE A 258 -15.60 11.64 -24.94
N LEU A 259 -14.79 11.75 -23.90
CA LEU A 259 -13.70 12.71 -23.77
C LEU A 259 -12.37 12.03 -24.12
N GLY A 260 -11.61 12.59 -25.05
CA GLY A 260 -10.31 12.07 -25.47
C GLY A 260 -10.38 10.86 -26.40
N GLY A 261 -9.23 10.30 -26.72
CA GLY A 261 -9.10 9.15 -27.61
C GLY A 261 -9.51 9.42 -29.07
N ARG A 262 -9.76 8.35 -29.82
CA ARG A 262 -10.08 8.42 -31.26
C ARG A 262 -11.51 8.90 -31.55
N ARG A 263 -12.41 8.79 -30.58
CA ARG A 263 -13.83 9.15 -30.69
C ARG A 263 -14.20 10.36 -29.80
N ASN A 264 -13.24 11.24 -29.57
CA ASN A 264 -13.44 12.42 -28.76
C ASN A 264 -14.59 13.31 -29.30
N ASP A 265 -15.49 13.71 -28.41
CA ASP A 265 -16.61 14.60 -28.72
C ASP A 265 -16.32 16.08 -28.41
N PHE A 266 -15.24 16.40 -27.70
CA PHE A 266 -15.03 17.72 -27.08
C PHE A 266 -13.98 18.58 -27.80
N THR A 267 -14.20 19.89 -27.85
CA THR A 267 -13.18 20.86 -28.28
C THR A 267 -12.40 21.37 -27.07
N ASP A 268 -11.07 21.32 -27.16
CA ASP A 268 -10.17 21.80 -26.09
C ASP A 268 -10.00 23.33 -26.18
N LEU A 269 -10.32 24.03 -25.09
CA LEU A 269 -10.19 25.49 -24.97
C LEU A 269 -8.88 25.92 -24.28
N SER A 270 -8.01 24.97 -23.95
CA SER A 270 -6.72 25.13 -23.30
C SER A 270 -5.56 24.74 -24.21
N GLY A 271 -5.70 24.96 -25.53
CA GLY A 271 -4.63 24.73 -26.49
C GLY A 271 -4.23 23.25 -26.67
N GLY A 272 -5.06 22.31 -26.22
CA GLY A 272 -4.81 20.87 -26.30
C GLY A 272 -4.38 20.23 -24.99
N ASP A 273 -4.14 21.01 -23.93
CA ASP A 273 -3.65 20.49 -22.65
C ASP A 273 -4.71 19.72 -21.85
N ALA A 274 -6.00 19.95 -22.10
CA ALA A 274 -7.09 19.20 -21.48
C ALA A 274 -7.35 17.83 -22.15
N LEU A 275 -6.92 17.64 -23.41
CA LEU A 275 -7.13 16.41 -24.20
C LEU A 275 -5.84 15.63 -24.51
N ASN A 276 -4.67 16.14 -24.12
CA ASN A 276 -3.40 15.46 -24.36
C ASN A 276 -3.07 14.37 -23.32
N PHE A 277 -3.94 14.09 -22.34
CA PHE A 277 -3.73 13.04 -21.34
C PHE A 277 -3.63 11.65 -21.99
N ARG A 278 -2.79 10.76 -21.44
CA ARG A 278 -2.57 9.42 -21.98
C ARG A 278 -2.47 8.40 -20.85
N TRP A 279 -3.01 7.20 -21.11
CA TRP A 279 -2.99 6.07 -20.19
C TRP A 279 -3.58 6.36 -18.80
N GLN A 280 -4.52 7.30 -18.74
CA GLN A 280 -5.03 7.94 -17.52
C GLN A 280 -5.79 6.99 -16.59
N HIS A 281 -5.79 7.29 -15.30
CA HIS A 281 -6.49 6.57 -14.24
C HIS A 281 -7.39 7.48 -13.41
N ASP A 282 -8.30 6.87 -12.65
CA ASP A 282 -9.05 7.50 -11.55
C ASP A 282 -9.82 8.77 -11.96
N ALA A 283 -10.64 8.65 -13.01
CA ALA A 283 -11.54 9.75 -13.39
C ALA A 283 -12.68 9.87 -12.37
N ARG A 284 -12.84 11.04 -11.75
CA ARG A 284 -13.84 11.30 -10.70
C ARG A 284 -14.54 12.63 -10.91
N TRP A 285 -15.86 12.64 -10.70
CA TRP A 285 -16.55 13.91 -10.55
C TRP A 285 -16.10 14.60 -9.27
N VAL A 286 -15.69 15.85 -9.41
CA VAL A 286 -15.42 16.76 -8.28
C VAL A 286 -16.64 17.65 -8.04
N ASP A 287 -17.23 18.15 -9.12
CA ASP A 287 -18.48 18.91 -9.12
C ASP A 287 -19.26 18.57 -10.39
N GLU A 288 -20.34 17.81 -10.25
CA GLU A 288 -21.18 17.36 -11.36
C GLU A 288 -21.94 18.51 -12.03
N GLU A 289 -22.30 19.56 -11.29
CA GLU A 289 -23.08 20.68 -11.79
C GLU A 289 -22.19 21.64 -12.59
N ALA A 290 -21.01 21.95 -12.04
CA ALA A 290 -20.01 22.76 -12.72
C ALA A 290 -19.24 22.00 -13.82
N GLY A 291 -19.43 20.68 -13.92
CA GLY A 291 -18.75 19.81 -14.88
C GLY A 291 -17.26 19.61 -14.57
N ILE A 292 -16.85 19.71 -13.31
CA ILE A 292 -15.45 19.60 -12.89
C ILE A 292 -15.12 18.14 -12.56
N MET A 293 -14.04 17.64 -13.17
CA MET A 293 -13.55 16.28 -13.02
C MET A 293 -12.07 16.30 -12.64
N SER A 294 -11.64 15.37 -11.78
CA SER A 294 -10.23 15.03 -11.59
C SER A 294 -9.86 13.76 -12.34
N LEU A 295 -8.61 13.67 -12.77
CA LEU A 295 -8.03 12.47 -13.39
C LEU A 295 -6.52 12.43 -13.13
N PHE A 296 -5.95 11.23 -13.09
CA PHE A 296 -4.51 11.02 -13.03
C PHE A 296 -3.98 10.71 -14.42
N ASP A 297 -3.13 11.59 -14.97
CA ASP A 297 -2.56 11.49 -16.30
C ASP A 297 -1.17 10.83 -16.22
N ASN A 298 -1.10 9.55 -16.60
CA ASN A 298 0.12 8.76 -16.48
C ASN A 298 1.18 9.18 -17.51
N LYS A 299 0.79 9.56 -18.73
CA LYS A 299 1.70 9.85 -19.86
C LYS A 299 2.68 8.73 -20.23
N GLU A 300 2.50 7.55 -19.66
CA GLU A 300 3.38 6.40 -19.84
C GLU A 300 2.62 5.09 -19.65
N ALA A 301 2.98 4.09 -20.43
CA ALA A 301 2.50 2.72 -20.33
C ALA A 301 3.62 1.68 -20.40
N GLY A 302 4.78 2.02 -19.81
CA GLY A 302 5.99 1.21 -19.80
C GLY A 302 7.04 1.72 -20.80
N PRO A 303 8.19 1.06 -20.91
CA PRO A 303 9.36 1.58 -21.63
C PRO A 303 9.13 1.77 -23.14
N LEU A 304 8.12 1.11 -23.71
CA LEU A 304 7.78 1.19 -25.14
C LEU A 304 6.69 2.23 -25.46
N HIS A 305 6.04 2.79 -24.44
CA HIS A 305 4.94 3.75 -24.59
C HIS A 305 5.15 4.92 -23.63
N VAL A 306 5.96 5.88 -24.05
CA VAL A 306 6.28 7.10 -23.26
C VAL A 306 5.79 8.30 -24.05
N ASP A 307 4.69 8.91 -23.61
CA ASP A 307 3.98 10.00 -24.29
C ASP A 307 4.16 11.36 -23.58
N GLY A 308 4.97 11.40 -22.52
CA GLY A 308 5.33 12.63 -21.80
C GLY A 308 6.51 12.42 -20.85
N SER A 309 7.05 13.52 -20.34
CA SER A 309 8.21 13.52 -19.46
C SER A 309 7.91 13.07 -18.02
N TYR A 310 6.67 13.23 -17.57
CA TYR A 310 6.23 12.94 -16.21
C TYR A 310 4.72 12.73 -16.14
N SER A 311 4.26 12.13 -15.04
CA SER A 311 2.84 11.98 -14.73
C SER A 311 2.34 13.14 -13.89
N ARG A 312 1.03 13.39 -13.92
CA ARG A 312 0.42 14.54 -13.25
C ARG A 312 -1.02 14.26 -12.84
N GLY A 313 -1.47 14.86 -11.74
CA GLY A 313 -2.91 15.01 -11.51
C GLY A 313 -3.45 16.14 -12.37
N LEU A 314 -4.68 16.02 -12.87
CA LEU A 314 -5.37 17.07 -13.60
C LEU A 314 -6.72 17.37 -12.95
N MET A 315 -7.13 18.63 -13.02
CA MET A 315 -8.50 19.07 -12.82
C MET A 315 -8.97 19.77 -14.09
N ILE A 316 -10.04 19.26 -14.68
CA ILE A 316 -10.59 19.76 -15.94
C ILE A 316 -12.07 20.08 -15.79
N GLN A 317 -12.59 20.98 -16.62
CA GLN A 317 -13.98 21.38 -16.65
C GLN A 317 -14.59 21.06 -18.01
N LEU A 318 -15.71 20.34 -18.02
CA LEU A 318 -16.47 19.98 -19.20
C LEU A 318 -17.72 20.85 -19.30
N ASP A 319 -17.94 21.44 -20.46
CA ASP A 319 -19.24 21.90 -20.90
C ASP A 319 -19.83 20.84 -21.83
N VAL A 320 -20.68 19.98 -21.28
CA VAL A 320 -21.26 18.85 -22.03
C VAL A 320 -22.25 19.33 -23.10
N ALA A 321 -22.91 20.47 -22.90
CA ALA A 321 -23.88 21.01 -23.84
C ALA A 321 -23.19 21.61 -25.07
N ASN A 322 -22.14 22.40 -24.85
CA ASN A 322 -21.35 23.01 -25.92
C ASN A 322 -20.22 22.11 -26.43
N LYS A 323 -20.01 20.95 -25.79
CA LYS A 323 -18.95 19.99 -26.12
C LYS A 323 -17.58 20.65 -26.10
N THR A 324 -17.28 21.38 -25.03
CA THR A 324 -15.96 21.98 -24.81
C THR A 324 -15.35 21.48 -23.51
N VAL A 325 -14.02 21.48 -23.44
CA VAL A 325 -13.27 21.12 -22.24
C VAL A 325 -12.14 22.12 -22.00
N THR A 326 -11.93 22.46 -20.74
CA THR A 326 -10.89 23.41 -20.30
C THR A 326 -10.07 22.76 -19.19
N LEU A 327 -8.76 22.90 -19.25
CA LEU A 327 -7.85 22.58 -18.16
C LEU A 327 -7.95 23.67 -17.08
N LEU A 328 -8.31 23.27 -15.86
CA LEU A 328 -8.34 24.19 -14.72
C LEU A 328 -6.99 24.21 -14.01
N GLN A 329 -6.42 23.04 -13.74
CA GLN A 329 -5.10 22.94 -13.13
C GLN A 329 -4.40 21.59 -13.34
N GLU A 330 -3.07 21.61 -13.31
CA GLU A 330 -2.18 20.45 -13.22
C GLU A 330 -1.46 20.38 -11.88
N TYR A 331 -1.19 19.16 -11.41
CA TYR A 331 -0.56 18.87 -10.14
C TYR A 331 0.66 17.97 -10.36
N ILE A 332 1.85 18.54 -10.23
CA ILE A 332 3.13 17.92 -10.64
C ILE A 332 4.01 17.72 -9.41
N SER A 333 4.54 16.52 -9.21
CA SER A 333 5.43 16.23 -8.08
C SER A 333 6.76 17.01 -8.14
N LEU A 334 7.44 17.08 -6.99
CA LEU A 334 8.68 17.85 -6.80
C LEU A 334 9.77 17.52 -7.83
N HIS A 335 9.84 16.25 -8.23
CA HIS A 335 10.86 15.73 -9.14
C HIS A 335 10.26 15.17 -10.44
N GLN A 336 9.08 15.65 -10.86
CA GLN A 336 8.47 15.25 -12.14
C GLN A 336 8.39 13.72 -12.26
N THR A 337 7.79 13.11 -11.24
CA THR A 337 7.67 11.65 -11.08
C THR A 337 6.94 11.04 -12.27
N ARG A 338 7.49 9.95 -12.79
CA ARG A 338 6.84 9.10 -13.78
C ARG A 338 6.14 7.94 -13.09
N ALA A 339 4.91 7.65 -13.51
CA ALA A 339 4.08 6.57 -12.99
C ALA A 339 3.43 5.83 -14.18
N PRO A 340 4.01 4.71 -14.65
CA PRO A 340 3.57 4.03 -15.88
C PRO A 340 2.18 3.37 -15.81
N SER A 341 1.61 3.30 -14.61
CA SER A 341 0.26 2.76 -14.38
C SER A 341 -0.25 3.19 -13.02
N GLN A 342 -1.55 2.95 -12.78
CA GLN A 342 -2.20 3.19 -11.49
C GLN A 342 -2.20 4.69 -11.15
N GLY A 343 -2.49 5.03 -9.89
CA GLY A 343 -2.50 6.42 -9.40
C GLY A 343 -3.90 7.00 -9.25
N SER A 344 -3.95 8.10 -8.51
CA SER A 344 -5.17 8.78 -8.09
C SER A 344 -4.99 10.29 -8.00
N ALA A 345 -6.09 11.02 -8.19
CA ALA A 345 -6.17 12.46 -7.98
C ALA A 345 -7.46 12.78 -7.20
N GLN A 346 -7.33 12.95 -5.89
CA GLN A 346 -8.44 13.17 -4.96
C GLN A 346 -8.52 14.64 -4.56
N TYR A 347 -9.63 15.29 -4.91
CA TYR A 347 -9.97 16.59 -4.34
C TYR A 347 -10.42 16.44 -2.89
N LEU A 348 -9.90 17.27 -1.99
CA LEU A 348 -10.26 17.30 -0.57
C LEU A 348 -11.15 18.53 -0.32
N PRO A 349 -12.48 18.36 -0.15
CA PRO A 349 -13.41 19.50 -0.11
C PRO A 349 -13.16 20.47 1.06
N GLU A 350 -12.85 19.95 2.24
CA GLU A 350 -12.66 20.75 3.47
C GLU A 350 -11.46 21.70 3.36
N SER A 351 -10.30 21.19 2.92
CA SER A 351 -9.10 22.03 2.72
C SER A 351 -9.04 22.69 1.35
N LYS A 352 -9.85 22.24 0.38
CA LYS A 352 -9.79 22.59 -1.04
C LYS A 352 -8.45 22.24 -1.69
N HIS A 353 -7.76 21.23 -1.15
CA HIS A 353 -6.50 20.74 -1.67
C HIS A 353 -6.71 19.63 -2.71
N MET A 354 -5.68 19.36 -3.49
CA MET A 354 -5.60 18.17 -4.33
C MET A 354 -4.56 17.23 -3.73
N PHE A 355 -4.95 15.99 -3.47
CA PHE A 355 -4.06 14.92 -3.05
C PHE A 355 -3.83 13.95 -4.21
N VAL A 356 -2.57 13.69 -4.55
CA VAL A 356 -2.18 12.88 -5.71
C VAL A 356 -1.34 11.70 -5.26
N GLY A 357 -1.81 10.48 -5.54
CA GLY A 357 -1.04 9.25 -5.38
C GLY A 357 -0.43 8.85 -6.72
N PHE A 358 0.89 8.68 -6.79
CA PHE A 358 1.61 8.38 -8.04
C PHE A 358 1.69 6.89 -8.37
N GLY A 359 0.73 6.08 -7.90
CA GLY A 359 0.49 4.72 -8.41
C GLY A 359 1.72 3.81 -8.38
N HIS A 360 2.15 3.38 -9.57
CA HIS A 360 3.36 2.58 -9.79
C HIS A 360 4.69 3.34 -9.55
N SER A 361 4.65 4.37 -8.72
CA SER A 361 5.80 5.05 -8.14
C SER A 361 5.52 5.30 -6.66
N PRO A 362 6.50 5.12 -5.77
CA PRO A 362 6.30 5.19 -4.32
C PRO A 362 6.26 6.63 -3.80
N VAL A 363 5.39 7.46 -4.39
CA VAL A 363 5.24 8.89 -4.13
C VAL A 363 3.76 9.24 -3.94
N PHE A 364 3.48 10.10 -2.98
CA PHE A 364 2.23 10.84 -2.92
C PHE A 364 2.49 12.29 -2.49
N SER A 365 1.65 13.19 -2.99
CA SER A 365 1.86 14.63 -2.83
C SER A 365 0.53 15.35 -2.60
N GLU A 366 0.59 16.48 -1.91
CA GLU A 366 -0.56 17.35 -1.66
C GLU A 366 -0.29 18.76 -2.18
N PHE A 367 -1.32 19.36 -2.78
CA PHE A 367 -1.24 20.65 -3.45
C PHE A 367 -2.39 21.54 -3.02
N THR A 368 -2.16 22.85 -3.00
CA THR A 368 -3.24 23.82 -2.99
C THR A 368 -4.10 23.70 -4.27
N ARG A 369 -5.31 24.27 -4.27
CA ARG A 369 -6.18 24.29 -5.47
C ARG A 369 -5.47 24.84 -6.71
N ASN A 370 -4.60 25.84 -6.55
CA ASN A 370 -3.84 26.47 -7.62
C ASN A 370 -2.53 25.74 -7.96
N GLY A 371 -2.35 24.48 -7.57
CA GLY A 371 -1.22 23.65 -8.01
C GLY A 371 0.10 23.90 -7.27
N THR A 372 0.11 24.69 -6.19
CA THR A 372 1.31 24.85 -5.37
C THR A 372 1.51 23.59 -4.54
N LEU A 373 2.65 22.92 -4.71
CA LEU A 373 3.03 21.76 -3.92
C LEU A 373 3.20 22.15 -2.45
N LEU A 374 2.52 21.44 -1.54
CA LEU A 374 2.59 21.61 -0.09
C LEU A 374 3.45 20.52 0.54
N CYS A 375 3.08 19.26 0.30
CA CYS A 375 3.76 18.09 0.84
C CYS A 375 4.11 17.10 -0.25
N GLU A 376 5.22 16.40 -0.06
CA GLU A 376 5.56 15.22 -0.83
C GLU A 376 6.25 14.19 0.04
N THR A 377 5.76 12.96 -0.04
CA THR A 377 6.21 11.83 0.77
C THR A 377 6.58 10.66 -0.12
N HIS A 378 7.73 10.06 0.15
CA HIS A 378 8.24 8.88 -0.55
C HIS A 378 8.29 7.67 0.40
N PHE A 379 7.94 6.48 -0.09
CA PHE A 379 8.08 5.21 0.64
C PHE A 379 8.99 4.19 -0.10
N GLY A 380 9.80 4.71 -1.01
CA GLY A 380 10.74 3.99 -1.85
C GLY A 380 11.41 4.95 -2.82
N ALA A 381 12.34 4.45 -3.63
CA ALA A 381 13.07 5.26 -4.61
C ALA A 381 12.27 5.42 -5.93
N PRO A 382 11.77 6.62 -6.29
CA PRO A 382 10.86 6.75 -7.44
C PRO A 382 11.52 6.48 -8.80
N TRP A 383 12.83 6.69 -8.92
CA TRP A 383 13.55 6.42 -10.16
C TRP A 383 13.69 4.91 -10.44
N LEU A 384 13.46 4.04 -9.44
CA LEU A 384 13.44 2.58 -9.58
C LEU A 384 12.05 2.03 -9.97
N HIS A 385 11.07 2.89 -10.31
CA HIS A 385 9.71 2.47 -10.68
C HIS A 385 9.66 1.40 -11.78
N ALA A 386 10.62 1.39 -12.71
CA ALA A 386 10.72 0.39 -13.77
C ALA A 386 10.92 -1.05 -13.24
N PHE A 387 11.37 -1.21 -12.00
CA PHE A 387 11.65 -2.49 -11.35
C PHE A 387 10.58 -2.90 -10.32
N ASN A 388 9.43 -2.21 -10.26
CA ASN A 388 8.31 -2.57 -9.37
C ASN A 388 8.73 -2.72 -7.89
N THR A 389 9.67 -1.90 -7.42
CA THR A 389 10.27 -2.03 -6.08
C THR A 389 9.28 -1.75 -4.96
N ALA A 390 8.56 -0.63 -5.06
CA ALA A 390 7.57 -0.17 -4.10
C ALA A 390 6.42 0.51 -4.85
N VAL A 391 5.19 0.09 -4.57
CA VAL A 391 4.00 0.51 -5.29
C VAL A 391 2.82 0.61 -4.34
N SER A 392 2.01 1.65 -4.51
CA SER A 392 0.62 1.65 -4.01
C SER A 392 -0.31 1.90 -5.18
N TYR A 393 -1.35 1.08 -5.34
CA TYR A 393 -2.26 1.22 -6.47
C TYR A 393 -2.88 2.62 -6.54
N ARG A 394 -3.37 3.10 -5.40
CA ARG A 394 -3.80 4.48 -5.19
C ARG A 394 -3.40 4.91 -3.79
N ALA A 395 -3.45 6.20 -3.53
CA ALA A 395 -3.40 6.74 -2.18
C ALA A 395 -4.55 7.74 -2.01
N PHE A 396 -5.13 7.78 -0.82
CA PHE A 396 -6.26 8.66 -0.48
C PHE A 396 -6.07 9.29 0.89
N LYS A 397 -6.70 10.44 1.13
CA LYS A 397 -6.84 11.06 2.45
C LYS A 397 -8.29 11.02 2.96
N SER A 398 -8.43 10.85 4.28
CA SER A 398 -9.70 11.01 4.98
C SER A 398 -9.49 11.28 6.48
N ALA A 399 -10.29 12.19 7.05
CA ALA A 399 -10.37 12.44 8.49
C ALA A 399 -11.20 11.41 9.25
N ASN A 400 -12.08 10.67 8.56
CA ASN A 400 -13.26 10.08 9.18
C ASN A 400 -13.04 8.66 9.74
N TRP A 401 -11.80 8.25 9.97
CA TRP A 401 -11.50 6.91 10.47
C TRP A 401 -11.18 6.93 11.95
N ILE A 402 -12.02 6.25 12.73
CA ILE A 402 -11.77 5.97 14.15
C ILE A 402 -11.53 4.48 14.28
N GLY A 403 -10.30 4.11 14.63
CA GLY A 403 -9.87 2.72 14.81
C GLY A 403 -9.91 2.31 16.29
N THR A 404 -10.67 1.26 16.58
CA THR A 404 -10.83 0.63 17.90
C THR A 404 -10.48 -0.86 17.82
N PRO A 405 -9.21 -1.19 17.56
CA PRO A 405 -8.78 -2.56 17.27
C PRO A 405 -9.15 -3.53 18.39
N ARG A 406 -9.64 -4.72 17.99
CA ARG A 406 -10.05 -5.78 18.93
C ARG A 406 -8.90 -6.33 19.76
N LYS A 407 -7.71 -6.44 19.16
CA LYS A 407 -6.52 -6.91 19.87
C LYS A 407 -6.01 -5.80 20.79
N PRO A 408 -5.57 -6.11 22.02
CA PRO A 408 -4.97 -5.11 22.93
C PRO A 408 -3.64 -4.59 22.39
N PRO A 409 -3.10 -3.48 22.96
CA PRO A 409 -1.74 -3.05 22.65
C PRO A 409 -0.73 -4.13 23.04
N THR A 410 0.42 -4.18 22.35
CA THR A 410 1.45 -5.18 22.60
C THR A 410 2.70 -4.53 23.16
N ALA A 411 3.18 -5.04 24.30
CA ALA A 411 4.43 -4.63 24.94
C ALA A 411 5.48 -5.75 24.84
N LYS A 412 6.73 -5.39 24.51
CA LYS A 412 7.86 -6.32 24.51
C LYS A 412 9.12 -5.64 25.06
N ILE A 413 9.83 -6.33 25.93
CA ILE A 413 11.12 -5.87 26.44
C ILE A 413 12.25 -6.46 25.58
N GLN A 414 13.19 -5.62 25.18
CA GLN A 414 14.42 -6.02 24.53
C GLN A 414 15.54 -5.07 25.01
N ASP A 415 16.67 -5.64 25.47
CA ASP A 415 17.85 -4.89 25.90
C ASP A 415 17.55 -3.78 26.94
N ASP A 416 16.75 -4.11 27.97
CA ASP A 416 16.27 -3.18 29.02
C ASP A 416 15.41 -2.00 28.53
N VAL A 417 14.88 -2.09 27.31
CA VAL A 417 13.91 -1.14 26.75
C VAL A 417 12.58 -1.85 26.53
N LEU A 418 11.48 -1.27 27.03
CA LEU A 418 10.13 -1.75 26.75
C LEU A 418 9.57 -1.01 25.53
N PHE A 419 9.23 -1.74 24.48
CA PHE A 419 8.57 -1.23 23.28
C PHE A 419 7.07 -1.49 23.35
N ILE A 420 6.26 -0.51 22.96
CA ILE A 420 4.80 -0.56 22.98
C ILE A 420 4.21 -0.05 21.66
N SER A 421 3.21 -0.75 21.13
CA SER A 421 2.40 -0.26 20.00
C SER A 421 0.99 -0.83 20.02
N TRP A 422 0.08 -0.18 19.28
CA TRP A 422 -1.31 -0.65 19.12
C TRP A 422 -1.77 -0.47 17.68
N ASN A 423 -1.71 -1.56 16.92
CA ASN A 423 -2.00 -1.56 15.48
C ASN A 423 -3.45 -1.13 15.20
N GLY A 424 -3.63 0.10 14.75
CA GLY A 424 -4.90 0.71 14.37
C GLY A 424 -5.67 1.46 15.45
N ALA A 425 -5.13 1.64 16.66
CA ALA A 425 -5.79 2.49 17.64
C ALA A 425 -5.54 3.97 17.30
N THR A 426 -6.59 4.70 16.94
CA THR A 426 -6.49 6.12 16.51
C THR A 426 -6.64 7.10 17.65
N GLU A 427 -7.33 6.70 18.72
CA GLU A 427 -7.70 7.58 19.84
C GLU A 427 -6.64 7.63 20.97
N VAL A 428 -5.53 6.90 20.84
CA VAL A 428 -4.47 6.92 21.86
C VAL A 428 -3.69 8.23 21.75
N THR A 429 -3.57 8.95 22.85
CA THR A 429 -2.76 10.18 22.94
C THR A 429 -1.58 10.03 23.89
N GLN A 430 -1.68 9.17 24.91
CA GLN A 430 -0.63 8.97 25.91
C GLN A 430 -0.49 7.50 26.31
N TRP A 431 0.70 7.16 26.79
CA TRP A 431 1.07 5.87 27.35
C TRP A 431 1.55 6.02 28.78
N ILE A 432 0.99 5.25 29.71
CA ILE A 432 1.48 5.16 31.09
C ILE A 432 2.17 3.82 31.29
N LEU A 433 3.47 3.83 31.57
CA LEU A 433 4.21 2.68 32.02
C LEU A 433 3.81 2.35 33.46
N GLN A 434 3.44 1.10 33.71
CA GLN A 434 3.17 0.61 35.04
C GLN A 434 4.06 -0.58 35.38
N GLY A 435 4.52 -0.65 36.64
CA GLY A 435 5.35 -1.76 37.12
C GLY A 435 4.78 -2.44 38.36
N ALA A 436 5.15 -3.71 38.53
CA ALA A 436 4.87 -4.53 39.70
C ALA A 436 6.10 -5.39 40.05
N ASN A 437 6.19 -5.82 41.31
CA ASN A 437 7.24 -6.69 41.82
C ASN A 437 6.68 -7.67 42.86
N GLU A 438 7.50 -8.56 43.41
CA GLU A 438 7.03 -9.60 44.34
C GLU A 438 6.43 -9.04 45.64
N GLN A 439 6.76 -7.79 45.98
CA GLN A 439 6.31 -7.10 47.20
C GLN A 439 5.09 -6.22 46.94
N VAL A 440 4.91 -5.78 45.69
CA VAL A 440 3.85 -4.90 45.22
C VAL A 440 3.03 -5.67 44.18
N GLU A 441 2.00 -6.38 44.65
CA GLU A 441 1.10 -7.16 43.81
C GLU A 441 0.20 -6.32 42.87
N ARG A 442 0.24 -4.98 42.99
CA ARG A 442 -0.53 -4.05 42.14
C ARG A 442 0.41 -3.24 41.24
N PHE A 443 0.00 -3.08 39.99
CA PHE A 443 0.69 -2.19 39.07
C PHE A 443 0.59 -0.73 39.53
N VAL A 444 1.74 -0.08 39.67
CA VAL A 444 1.85 1.36 39.99
C VAL A 444 2.37 2.12 38.78
N ASP A 445 1.93 3.36 38.61
CA ASP A 445 2.38 4.23 37.51
C ASP A 445 3.83 4.66 37.75
N LEU A 446 4.68 4.49 36.72
CA LEU A 446 6.12 4.73 36.78
C LEU A 446 6.55 5.89 35.89
N ASP A 447 5.98 5.96 34.68
CA ASP A 447 6.35 6.96 33.68
C ASP A 447 5.18 7.21 32.71
N VAL A 448 5.19 8.36 32.04
CA VAL A 448 4.19 8.74 31.04
C VAL A 448 4.86 9.42 29.86
N ILE A 449 4.46 9.02 28.65
CA ILE A 449 4.91 9.63 27.40
C ILE A 449 3.72 9.92 26.49
N ASP A 450 3.84 10.96 25.68
CA ASP A 450 2.89 11.27 24.62
C ASP A 450 3.08 10.30 23.44
N LYS A 451 2.02 10.03 22.69
CA LYS A 451 2.08 9.21 21.48
C LYS A 451 2.47 10.06 20.27
N GLU A 452 3.64 9.79 19.72
CA GLU A 452 4.17 10.50 18.54
C GLU A 452 4.38 9.54 17.34
N PHE A 453 4.84 8.32 17.62
CA PHE A 453 5.21 7.30 16.63
C PHE A 453 4.28 6.10 16.68
N TYR A 454 4.44 5.17 15.71
CA TYR A 454 3.71 3.89 15.77
C TYR A 454 4.11 3.05 17.00
N GLU A 455 5.41 2.96 17.26
CA GLU A 455 6.02 2.23 18.37
C GLU A 455 6.79 3.19 19.26
N GLU A 456 6.45 3.19 20.54
CA GLU A 456 7.11 3.99 21.56
C GLU A 456 7.97 3.10 22.46
N SER A 457 8.86 3.72 23.22
CA SER A 457 9.78 3.00 24.11
C SER A 457 9.90 3.64 25.49
N PHE A 458 10.02 2.79 26.51
CA PHE A 458 10.39 3.18 27.87
C PHE A 458 11.73 2.54 28.27
N GLU A 459 12.59 3.34 28.88
CA GLU A 459 13.87 2.90 29.40
C GLU A 459 13.69 2.29 30.80
N LEU A 460 14.09 1.01 31.00
CA LEU A 460 13.86 0.29 32.26
C LEU A 460 15.08 0.19 33.18
N TYR A 461 16.23 0.73 32.78
CA TYR A 461 17.48 0.55 33.51
C TYR A 461 17.47 1.15 34.93
N HIS A 462 16.67 2.20 35.14
CA HIS A 462 16.46 2.82 36.47
C HIS A 462 15.42 2.11 37.34
N LEU A 463 14.66 1.16 36.78
CA LEU A 463 13.49 0.54 37.40
C LEU A 463 13.80 -0.90 37.84
N SER A 464 14.99 -1.09 38.43
CA SER A 464 15.53 -2.41 38.81
C SER A 464 14.71 -3.15 39.88
N GLU A 465 13.92 -2.41 40.65
CA GLU A 465 13.03 -2.93 41.69
C GLU A 465 11.73 -3.53 41.13
N TYR A 466 11.44 -3.35 39.84
CA TYR A 466 10.26 -3.89 39.16
C TYR A 466 10.62 -5.06 38.25
N SER A 467 9.79 -6.09 38.24
CA SER A 467 10.01 -7.32 37.46
C SER A 467 8.95 -7.54 36.37
N TRP A 468 7.75 -6.99 36.58
CA TRP A 468 6.63 -7.07 35.65
C TRP A 468 6.21 -5.68 35.23
N PHE A 469 6.06 -5.47 33.93
CA PHE A 469 5.67 -4.20 33.35
C PHE A 469 4.43 -4.38 32.48
N ARG A 470 3.58 -3.37 32.42
CA ARG A 470 2.52 -3.24 31.41
C ARG A 470 2.36 -1.77 31.07
N VAL A 471 1.70 -1.48 29.96
CA VAL A 471 1.44 -0.10 29.55
C VAL A 471 -0.06 0.11 29.41
N ALA A 472 -0.56 1.20 29.98
CA ALA A 472 -1.93 1.67 29.80
C ALA A 472 -1.97 2.69 28.66
N ALA A 473 -2.92 2.53 27.74
CA ALA A 473 -3.18 3.48 26.66
C ALA A 473 -4.29 4.44 27.08
N LEU A 474 -4.09 5.75 26.93
CA LEU A 474 -5.05 6.77 27.33
C LEU A 474 -5.55 7.56 26.12
N ASP A 475 -6.80 8.00 26.18
CA ASP A 475 -7.37 8.98 25.24
C ASP A 475 -7.08 10.44 25.65
N GLN A 476 -7.56 11.39 24.86
CA GLN A 476 -7.36 12.83 25.07
C GLN A 476 -7.92 13.32 26.42
N GLU A 477 -8.94 12.66 26.96
CA GLU A 477 -9.53 12.96 28.26
C GLU A 477 -8.81 12.25 29.43
N GLY A 478 -7.76 11.47 29.15
CA GLY A 478 -7.01 10.69 30.13
C GLY A 478 -7.71 9.41 30.58
N LYS A 479 -8.74 8.96 29.87
CA LYS A 479 -9.41 7.70 30.15
C LYS A 479 -8.62 6.54 29.55
N VAL A 480 -8.48 5.48 30.32
CA VAL A 480 -7.80 4.26 29.88
C VAL A 480 -8.65 3.54 28.83
N LEU A 481 -8.08 3.38 27.63
CA LEU A 481 -8.65 2.64 26.50
C LEU A 481 -8.32 1.14 26.57
N GLY A 482 -7.15 0.79 27.09
CA GLY A 482 -6.71 -0.60 27.17
C GLY A 482 -5.35 -0.75 27.86
N TYR A 483 -5.01 -2.00 28.19
CA TYR A 483 -3.71 -2.36 28.76
C TYR A 483 -3.00 -3.34 27.85
N SER A 484 -1.67 -3.26 27.82
CA SER A 484 -0.84 -4.24 27.12
C SER A 484 -0.86 -5.60 27.81
N ASN A 485 -0.29 -6.60 27.14
CA ASN A 485 0.21 -7.78 27.84
C ASN A 485 1.22 -7.37 28.92
N VAL A 486 1.36 -8.22 29.95
CA VAL A 486 2.42 -8.06 30.94
C VAL A 486 3.73 -8.54 30.32
N ALA A 487 4.72 -7.67 30.27
CA ALA A 487 6.08 -7.97 29.86
C ALA A 487 6.94 -8.21 31.11
N GLN A 488 7.61 -9.35 31.17
CA GLN A 488 8.52 -9.67 32.26
C GLN A 488 9.94 -9.31 31.83
N ARG A 489 10.68 -8.61 32.69
CA ARG A 489 12.11 -8.40 32.49
C ARG A 489 12.79 -9.75 32.61
N GLU A 490 13.48 -10.21 31.58
CA GLU A 490 14.28 -11.41 31.69
C GLU A 490 15.32 -11.17 32.80
N ALA A 491 15.31 -12.02 33.83
CA ALA A 491 16.39 -12.01 34.79
C ALA A 491 17.68 -12.23 34.00
N SER A 492 18.59 -11.24 34.01
CA SER A 492 19.88 -11.36 33.35
C SER A 492 20.42 -12.75 33.63
N GLY A 493 20.55 -13.57 32.59
CA GLY A 493 20.81 -15.00 32.73
C GLY A 493 21.94 -15.16 33.73
N SER A 494 21.61 -15.71 34.91
CA SER A 494 22.44 -15.44 36.09
C SER A 494 23.87 -15.79 35.74
N TRP A 495 24.84 -14.98 36.18
CA TRP A 495 26.26 -15.28 35.98
C TRP A 495 26.61 -16.75 36.32
N TRP A 496 25.82 -17.38 37.19
CA TRP A 496 25.85 -18.80 37.52
C TRP A 496 25.48 -19.75 36.38
N SER A 497 24.56 -19.41 35.49
CA SER A 497 24.24 -20.20 34.29
C SER A 497 25.38 -20.19 33.27
N PHE A 498 26.03 -19.04 33.06
CA PHE A 498 27.26 -18.93 32.27
C PHE A 498 28.42 -19.69 32.92
N LEU A 499 28.67 -19.50 34.23
CA LEU A 499 29.67 -20.27 34.98
C LEU A 499 29.38 -21.78 34.96
N ALA A 500 28.12 -22.18 35.12
CA ALA A 500 27.71 -23.58 35.06
C ALA A 500 28.00 -24.17 33.69
N ALA A 501 27.72 -23.44 32.60
CA ALA A 501 28.07 -23.87 31.25
C ALA A 501 29.59 -24.03 31.07
N ILE A 502 30.41 -23.09 31.58
CA ILE A 502 31.88 -23.20 31.55
C ILE A 502 32.35 -24.45 32.32
N VAL A 503 31.82 -24.69 33.52
CA VAL A 503 32.15 -25.86 34.33
C VAL A 503 31.74 -27.15 33.61
N LEU A 504 30.54 -27.19 33.02
CA LEU A 504 30.03 -28.35 32.28
C LEU A 504 30.90 -28.67 31.06
N TRP A 505 31.28 -27.65 30.29
CA TRP A 505 32.21 -27.79 29.16
C TRP A 505 33.60 -28.24 29.63
N GLY A 506 34.07 -27.75 30.78
CA GLY A 506 35.31 -28.21 31.41
C GLY A 506 35.29 -29.70 31.77
N ILE A 507 34.17 -30.18 32.31
CA ILE A 507 33.96 -31.61 32.64
C ILE A 507 33.90 -32.46 31.38
N ILE A 508 33.14 -32.04 30.36
CA ILE A 508 33.05 -32.73 29.07
C ILE A 508 34.43 -32.84 28.42
N PHE A 509 35.20 -31.75 28.40
CA PHE A 509 36.56 -31.75 27.85
C PHE A 509 37.48 -32.69 28.62
N ARG A 510 37.41 -32.69 29.96
CA ARG A 510 38.15 -33.63 30.82
C ARG A 510 37.81 -35.09 30.51
N LEU A 511 36.52 -35.42 30.38
CA LEU A 511 36.05 -36.78 30.07
C LEU A 511 36.49 -37.22 28.67
N ALA A 512 36.35 -36.34 27.67
CA ALA A 512 36.83 -36.57 26.31
C ALA A 512 38.35 -36.78 26.26
N TRP A 513 39.12 -35.98 27.01
CA TRP A 513 40.57 -36.12 27.13
C TRP A 513 40.97 -37.44 27.80
N MET A 514 40.25 -37.86 28.85
CA MET A 514 40.48 -39.15 29.51
C MET A 514 40.15 -40.34 28.59
N ALA A 515 39.04 -40.26 27.85
CA ALA A 515 38.67 -41.26 26.84
C ALA A 515 39.72 -41.33 25.73
N TYR A 516 40.19 -40.18 25.22
CA TYR A 516 41.28 -40.11 24.24
C TYR A 516 42.57 -40.75 24.77
N LYS A 517 42.97 -40.45 26.02
CA LYS A 517 44.12 -41.10 26.67
C LYS A 517 43.96 -42.62 26.78
N TRP A 518 42.77 -43.09 27.15
CA TRP A 518 42.50 -44.52 27.27
C TRP A 518 42.55 -45.24 25.91
N PHE A 519 41.96 -44.66 24.86
CA PHE A 519 42.01 -45.21 23.50
C PHE A 519 43.40 -45.15 22.86
N SER A 520 44.20 -44.12 23.17
CA SER A 520 45.58 -43.98 22.68
C SER A 520 46.56 -44.94 23.37
N GLN A 521 46.32 -45.32 24.63
CA GLN A 521 47.09 -46.35 25.33
C GLN A 521 46.74 -47.78 24.87
N GLY A 522 45.52 -48.01 24.36
CA GLY A 522 45.08 -49.31 23.81
C GLY A 522 45.61 -49.67 22.43
N ARG A 523 46.28 -48.74 21.71
CA ARG A 523 46.82 -48.98 20.35
C ARG A 523 48.32 -49.27 20.28
N ALA A 524 49.04 -49.25 21.40
CA ALA A 524 50.43 -49.71 21.46
C ALA A 524 50.50 -51.24 21.66
N GLY A 525 49.94 -52.00 20.72
CA GLY A 525 49.89 -53.46 20.86
C GLY A 525 49.39 -54.20 19.62
N LYS A 526 50.33 -54.49 18.71
CA LYS A 526 50.29 -55.52 17.65
C LYS A 526 49.40 -55.24 16.43
N ARG A 527 50.03 -55.02 15.28
CA ARG A 527 50.27 -56.06 14.24
C ARG A 527 51.23 -55.53 13.17
N GLY A 528 52.32 -56.27 12.99
CA GLY A 528 53.28 -56.05 11.91
C GLY A 528 52.68 -56.41 10.55
N VAL A 529 53.02 -55.61 9.55
CA VAL A 529 52.83 -55.94 8.14
C VAL A 529 54.19 -56.41 7.63
N SER A 530 54.25 -57.68 7.18
CA SER A 530 55.43 -58.34 6.64
C SER A 530 55.80 -57.78 5.27
N TRP A 531 57.07 -57.42 5.10
CA TRP A 531 57.66 -57.18 3.79
C TRP A 531 58.16 -58.52 3.21
N VAL A 532 57.57 -58.97 2.11
CA VAL A 532 58.15 -60.05 1.28
C VAL A 532 59.03 -59.40 0.23
N VAL A 533 60.34 -59.51 0.44
CA VAL A 533 61.38 -59.15 -0.54
C VAL A 533 61.65 -60.37 -1.41
N TRP A 534 61.36 -60.29 -2.71
CA TRP A 534 61.85 -61.24 -3.70
C TRP A 534 63.27 -60.85 -4.11
N ARG A 535 64.23 -61.78 -4.00
CA ARG A 535 65.55 -61.71 -4.67
C ARG A 535 65.64 -62.77 -5.77
N LYS A 536 66.25 -62.34 -6.88
CA LYS A 536 66.57 -62.97 -8.16
C LYS A 536 66.88 -64.48 -8.19
N ALA A 537 66.42 -65.12 -9.27
CA ALA A 537 67.31 -65.78 -10.24
C ALA A 537 67.00 -65.17 -11.62
#